data_AF-A0A833VVK2-F1
#
_entry.id   AF-A0A833VVK2-F1
#
_cell.length_a   1.000
_cell.length_b   1.000
_cell.length_c   1.000
_cell.angle_alpha   90.00
_cell.angle_beta   90.00
_cell.angle_gamma   90.00
#
_symmetry.space_group_name_H-M   'P 1'
#
loop_
_entity.id
_entity.type
_entity.pdbx_description
1 polymer ?
#
loop_
_entity_poly.entity_id
_entity_poly.type
_entity_poly.pdbx_seq_one_letter_code
_entity_poly.pdbx_strand_id
1 'polypeptide(L)'
;MGTVDEEAEWGLVAKMRSFVETQDPSAKEADNFALRRFLRARDLDIEKASSLFLKYLKWRRQSVPNGFISESEIQNELPQRKLFMQGFDKAGRPILVGFAAKHDYSKRHMDEFKRFVAYYLDKACARMPSGQEKFICIADFKGWGYSHCDSRAYIAALEIMQNYYPERLGKALLVHVPQLFMKAWKIVYPFIDKNTQEKFVFVDDKKLQEVLLAEIDESQLPEIYGGQLPLVPIENA
;
A
#
# COMPACT_ATOMS: atom_id res chain seq x y z
N MET A 1 -16.58 -14.40 -18.36
CA MET A 1 -17.96 -13.92 -18.26
C MET A 1 -18.06 -13.20 -16.93
N GLY A 2 -18.24 -11.88 -16.95
CA GLY A 2 -18.42 -11.12 -15.72
C GLY A 2 -19.77 -11.41 -15.10
N THR A 3 -19.88 -11.26 -13.78
CA THR A 3 -21.20 -11.34 -13.11
C THR A 3 -22.04 -10.11 -13.49
N VAL A 4 -23.35 -10.17 -13.28
CA VAL A 4 -24.26 -9.01 -13.49
C VAL A 4 -23.77 -7.78 -12.72
N ASP A 5 -23.18 -7.98 -11.54
CA ASP A 5 -22.57 -6.91 -10.73
C ASP A 5 -21.32 -6.31 -11.38
N GLU A 6 -20.50 -7.12 -12.06
CA GLU A 6 -19.32 -6.60 -12.78
C GLU A 6 -19.71 -5.78 -14.02
N GLU A 7 -20.72 -6.22 -14.77
CA GLU A 7 -21.22 -5.44 -15.92
C GLU A 7 -21.81 -4.09 -15.49
N ALA A 8 -22.55 -4.07 -14.38
CA ALA A 8 -23.07 -2.84 -13.79
C ALA A 8 -21.93 -1.89 -13.37
N GLU A 9 -20.86 -2.43 -12.76
CA GLU A 9 -19.69 -1.67 -12.33
C GLU A 9 -18.95 -1.03 -13.53
N TRP A 10 -18.78 -1.76 -14.64
CA TRP A 10 -18.17 -1.21 -15.84
C TRP A 10 -19.00 -0.09 -16.48
N GLY A 11 -20.32 -0.16 -16.38
CA GLY A 11 -21.21 0.95 -16.73
C GLY A 11 -20.94 2.22 -15.92
N LEU A 12 -20.64 2.08 -14.61
CA LEU A 12 -20.27 3.21 -13.76
C LEU A 12 -18.88 3.76 -14.10
N VAL A 13 -17.92 2.89 -14.43
CA VAL A 13 -16.58 3.30 -14.90
C VAL A 13 -16.69 4.16 -16.15
N ALA A 14 -17.52 3.77 -17.13
CA ALA A 14 -17.73 4.55 -18.34
C ALA A 14 -18.33 5.94 -18.05
N LYS A 15 -19.34 6.01 -17.16
CA LYS A 15 -19.94 7.29 -16.73
C LYS A 15 -18.93 8.19 -16.01
N MET A 16 -18.18 7.61 -15.07
CA MET A 16 -17.12 8.32 -14.34
C MET A 16 -16.08 8.85 -15.33
N ARG A 17 -15.64 8.04 -16.30
CA ARG A 17 -14.68 8.43 -17.33
C ARG A 17 -15.13 9.67 -18.08
N SER A 18 -16.35 9.65 -18.63
CA SER A 18 -16.89 10.81 -19.35
C SER A 18 -16.91 12.05 -18.46
N PHE A 19 -17.26 11.93 -17.19
CA PHE A 19 -17.27 13.05 -16.26
C PHE A 19 -15.85 13.60 -15.97
N VAL A 20 -14.88 12.75 -15.63
CA VAL A 20 -13.53 13.21 -15.28
C VAL A 20 -12.76 13.77 -16.48
N GLU A 21 -12.97 13.23 -17.69
CA GLU A 21 -12.34 13.73 -18.92
C GLU A 21 -12.80 15.15 -19.28
N THR A 22 -14.05 15.52 -18.95
CA THR A 22 -14.52 16.90 -19.16
C THR A 22 -13.84 17.92 -18.23
N GLN A 23 -13.35 17.47 -17.07
CA GLN A 23 -12.70 18.34 -16.09
C GLN A 23 -11.18 18.33 -16.21
N ASP A 24 -10.61 17.19 -16.57
CA ASP A 24 -9.17 17.01 -16.78
C ASP A 24 -8.94 16.08 -17.99
N PRO A 25 -8.59 16.64 -19.16
CA PRO A 25 -8.37 15.85 -20.37
C PRO A 25 -7.27 14.79 -20.27
N SER A 26 -6.36 14.89 -19.29
CA SER A 26 -5.35 13.85 -19.04
C SER A 26 -5.94 12.56 -18.47
N ALA A 27 -7.18 12.59 -17.97
CA ALA A 27 -7.87 11.40 -17.48
C ALA A 27 -8.03 10.29 -18.55
N LYS A 28 -7.96 10.64 -19.84
CA LYS A 28 -7.95 9.69 -20.98
C LYS A 28 -6.77 8.72 -20.94
N GLU A 29 -5.67 9.09 -20.29
CA GLU A 29 -4.45 8.28 -20.19
C GLU A 29 -4.54 7.23 -19.09
N ALA A 30 -5.46 7.42 -18.13
CA ALA A 30 -5.63 6.47 -17.04
C ALA A 30 -6.40 5.23 -17.49
N ASP A 31 -5.97 4.07 -17.01
CA ASP A 31 -6.64 2.81 -17.30
C ASP A 31 -8.01 2.70 -16.59
N ASN A 32 -8.94 1.92 -17.16
CA ASN A 32 -10.29 1.73 -16.60
C ASN A 32 -10.29 1.03 -15.24
N PHE A 33 -9.28 0.19 -14.96
CA PHE A 33 -9.15 -0.47 -13.65
C PHE A 33 -8.82 0.55 -12.56
N ALA A 34 -8.05 1.60 -12.86
CA ALA A 34 -7.81 2.72 -11.98
C ALA A 34 -9.12 3.40 -11.59
N LEU A 35 -9.94 3.80 -12.56
CA LEU A 35 -11.24 4.40 -12.28
C LEU A 35 -12.12 3.46 -11.42
N ARG A 36 -12.13 2.16 -11.73
CA ARG A 36 -12.83 1.14 -10.95
C ARG A 36 -12.39 1.11 -9.47
N ARG A 37 -11.08 1.20 -9.19
CA ARG A 37 -10.56 1.26 -7.80
C ARG A 37 -11.03 2.52 -7.07
N PHE A 38 -11.08 3.67 -7.73
CA PHE A 38 -11.58 4.91 -7.12
C PHE A 38 -13.09 4.85 -6.86
N LEU A 39 -13.87 4.22 -7.75
CA LEU A 39 -15.29 3.94 -7.51
C LEU A 39 -15.48 3.05 -6.28
N ARG A 40 -14.80 1.92 -6.21
CA ARG A 40 -14.87 0.99 -5.07
C ARG A 40 -14.53 1.66 -3.75
N ALA A 41 -13.50 2.51 -3.73
CA ALA A 41 -13.09 3.23 -2.53
C ALA A 41 -14.11 4.28 -2.06
N ARG A 42 -15.11 4.62 -2.88
CA ARG A 42 -16.18 5.57 -2.56
C ARG A 42 -17.56 4.94 -2.73
N ASP A 43 -17.68 3.64 -2.46
CA ASP A 43 -18.95 2.90 -2.46
C ASP A 43 -19.74 3.06 -3.77
N LEU A 44 -19.01 3.12 -4.89
CA LEU A 44 -19.53 3.31 -6.26
C LEU A 44 -20.23 4.66 -6.51
N ASP A 45 -20.06 5.63 -5.62
CA ASP A 45 -20.52 7.01 -5.77
C ASP A 45 -19.66 7.75 -6.81
N ILE A 46 -20.25 8.01 -7.99
CA ILE A 46 -19.54 8.61 -9.13
C ILE A 46 -18.98 9.98 -8.78
N GLU A 47 -19.71 10.83 -8.06
CA GLU A 47 -19.27 12.20 -7.78
C GLU A 47 -18.07 12.20 -6.82
N LYS A 48 -18.17 11.43 -5.73
CA LYS A 48 -17.07 11.31 -4.76
C LYS A 48 -15.85 10.64 -5.37
N ALA A 49 -16.05 9.57 -6.14
CA ALA A 49 -14.97 8.87 -6.84
C ALA A 49 -14.28 9.80 -7.85
N SER A 50 -15.05 10.55 -8.63
CA SER A 50 -14.52 11.52 -9.60
C SER A 50 -13.71 12.62 -8.93
N SER A 51 -14.23 13.21 -7.85
CA SER A 51 -13.52 14.23 -7.07
C SER A 51 -12.19 13.70 -6.53
N LEU A 52 -12.18 12.48 -5.97
CA LEU A 52 -10.96 11.84 -5.49
C LEU A 52 -9.98 11.55 -6.63
N PHE A 53 -10.47 11.08 -7.77
CA PHE A 53 -9.65 10.76 -8.93
C PHE A 53 -8.99 12.00 -9.53
N LEU A 54 -9.73 13.12 -9.66
CA LEU A 54 -9.18 14.39 -10.10
C LEU A 54 -8.14 14.94 -9.12
N LYS A 55 -8.38 14.78 -7.81
CA LYS A 55 -7.37 15.09 -6.77
C LYS A 55 -6.12 14.23 -6.94
N TYR A 56 -6.26 12.94 -7.26
CA TYR A 56 -5.15 12.05 -7.56
C TYR A 56 -4.36 12.51 -8.80
N LEU A 57 -5.03 12.82 -9.92
CA LEU A 57 -4.35 13.30 -11.14
C LEU A 57 -3.54 14.56 -10.86
N LYS A 58 -4.11 15.51 -10.13
CA LYS A 58 -3.40 16.72 -9.70
C LYS A 58 -2.19 16.39 -8.82
N TRP A 59 -2.37 15.52 -7.82
CA TRP A 59 -1.30 15.11 -6.93
C TRP A 59 -0.17 14.39 -7.68
N ARG A 60 -0.51 13.53 -8.66
CA ARG A 60 0.46 12.78 -9.46
C ARG A 60 1.34 13.73 -10.27
N ARG A 61 0.75 14.73 -10.95
CA ARG A 61 1.51 15.75 -11.70
C ARG A 61 2.45 16.58 -10.82
N GLN A 62 2.03 16.89 -9.59
CA GLN A 62 2.82 17.72 -8.67
C GLN A 62 3.92 16.93 -7.96
N SER A 63 3.60 15.71 -7.55
CA SER A 63 4.48 14.91 -6.68
C SER A 63 5.41 14.01 -7.48
N VAL A 64 4.96 13.55 -8.66
CA VAL A 64 5.70 12.63 -9.54
C VAL A 64 5.75 13.19 -10.97
N PRO A 65 6.29 14.41 -11.18
CA PRO A 65 6.21 15.12 -12.47
C PRO A 65 6.91 14.38 -13.61
N ASN A 66 7.96 13.60 -13.30
CA ASN A 66 8.73 12.83 -14.28
C ASN A 66 8.17 11.41 -14.48
N GLY A 67 6.99 11.10 -13.93
CA GLY A 67 6.38 9.76 -13.98
C GLY A 67 6.92 8.77 -12.94
N PHE A 68 8.14 9.00 -12.42
CA PHE A 68 8.76 8.24 -11.34
C PHE A 68 9.40 9.16 -10.28
N ILE A 69 9.64 8.61 -9.08
CA ILE A 69 10.46 9.22 -8.02
C ILE A 69 11.86 8.64 -8.13
N SER A 70 12.88 9.49 -8.22
CA SER A 70 14.28 9.08 -8.27
C SER A 70 14.83 8.76 -6.87
N GLU A 71 15.82 7.87 -6.77
CA GLU A 71 16.45 7.52 -5.50
C GLU A 71 17.13 8.71 -4.80
N SER A 72 17.61 9.70 -5.57
CA SER A 72 18.16 10.94 -5.04
C SER A 72 17.16 11.80 -4.28
N GLU A 73 15.85 11.65 -4.55
CA GLU A 73 14.79 12.37 -3.84
C GLU A 73 14.44 11.74 -2.48
N ILE A 74 14.98 10.55 -2.18
CA ILE A 74 14.63 9.71 -1.02
C ILE A 74 15.89 9.14 -0.32
N GLN A 75 17.00 9.87 -0.42
CA GLN A 75 18.34 9.47 0.04
C GLN A 75 18.46 9.21 1.54
N ASN A 76 17.60 9.79 2.39
CA ASN A 76 17.58 9.54 3.84
C ASN A 76 16.69 8.35 4.22
N GLU A 77 15.76 7.97 3.34
CA GLU A 77 14.80 6.90 3.59
C GLU A 77 15.31 5.54 3.07
N LEU A 78 15.92 5.51 1.88
CA LEU A 78 16.42 4.27 1.27
C LEU A 78 17.48 3.54 2.13
N PRO A 79 18.51 4.21 2.68
CA PRO A 79 19.55 3.52 3.45
C PRO A 79 19.05 2.84 4.72
N GLN A 80 17.85 3.21 5.21
CA GLN A 80 17.23 2.56 6.37
C GLN A 80 16.89 1.08 6.07
N ARG A 81 16.78 0.68 4.80
CA ARG A 81 16.49 -0.70 4.36
C ARG A 81 15.35 -1.32 5.18
N LYS A 82 14.25 -0.57 5.28
CA LYS A 82 13.09 -0.91 6.11
C LYS A 82 11.94 -1.54 5.33
N LEU A 83 11.98 -1.52 4.00
CA LEU A 83 10.96 -2.12 3.15
C LEU A 83 11.60 -3.00 2.07
N PHE A 84 10.96 -4.12 1.77
CA PHE A 84 11.42 -5.17 0.86
C PHE A 84 10.24 -5.72 0.06
N MET A 85 10.54 -6.34 -1.09
CA MET A 85 9.55 -7.05 -1.90
C MET A 85 9.93 -8.51 -2.03
N GLN A 86 8.93 -9.38 -1.96
CA GLN A 86 9.11 -10.82 -1.97
C GLN A 86 8.01 -11.48 -2.79
N GLY A 87 8.37 -12.51 -3.55
CA GLY A 87 7.47 -13.58 -4.04
C GLY A 87 6.03 -13.18 -4.37
N PHE A 88 5.13 -14.13 -4.14
CA PHE A 88 3.68 -13.94 -4.20
C PHE A 88 3.02 -14.80 -3.12
N ASP A 89 1.89 -14.34 -2.58
CA ASP A 89 1.07 -15.17 -1.72
C ASP A 89 0.19 -16.14 -2.53
N LYS A 90 -0.57 -16.99 -1.84
CA LYS A 90 -1.44 -18.00 -2.50
C LYS A 90 -2.57 -17.39 -3.32
N ALA A 91 -2.88 -16.11 -3.13
CA ALA A 91 -3.85 -15.35 -3.94
C ALA A 91 -3.18 -14.62 -5.12
N GLY A 92 -1.88 -14.84 -5.36
CA GLY A 92 -1.11 -14.21 -6.42
C GLY A 92 -0.80 -12.73 -6.17
N ARG A 93 -0.86 -12.27 -4.92
CA ARG A 93 -0.53 -10.88 -4.54
C ARG A 93 0.97 -10.78 -4.26
N PRO A 94 1.70 -9.80 -4.80
CA PRO A 94 3.09 -9.57 -4.41
C PRO A 94 3.17 -9.29 -2.89
N ILE A 95 4.22 -9.80 -2.25
CA ILE A 95 4.43 -9.66 -0.81
C ILE A 95 5.35 -8.47 -0.55
N LEU A 96 4.89 -7.58 0.30
CA LEU A 96 5.61 -6.45 0.84
C LEU A 96 6.07 -6.80 2.25
N VAL A 97 7.34 -6.57 2.59
CA VAL A 97 7.87 -6.83 3.93
C VAL A 97 8.43 -5.55 4.50
N GLY A 98 7.90 -5.09 5.63
CA GLY A 98 8.33 -3.88 6.31
C GLY A 98 8.85 -4.16 7.72
N PHE A 99 9.98 -3.55 8.08
CA PHE A 99 10.57 -3.64 9.41
C PHE A 99 10.41 -2.33 10.15
N ALA A 100 9.45 -2.26 11.06
CA ALA A 100 9.09 -1.03 11.74
C ALA A 100 10.25 -0.52 12.64
N ALA A 101 11.05 -1.42 13.22
CA ALA A 101 12.19 -1.06 14.07
C ALA A 101 13.36 -0.40 13.30
N LYS A 102 13.36 -0.47 11.97
CA LYS A 102 14.36 0.23 11.14
C LYS A 102 13.96 1.66 10.80
N HIS A 103 12.76 2.09 11.18
CA HIS A 103 12.32 3.44 10.94
C HIS A 103 13.04 4.41 11.89
N ASP A 104 14.00 5.16 11.34
CA ASP A 104 14.59 6.32 11.99
C ASP A 104 13.95 7.58 11.40
N TYR A 105 13.37 8.41 12.27
CA TYR A 105 12.75 9.68 11.89
C TYR A 105 13.49 10.91 12.45
N SER A 106 14.67 10.72 13.07
CA SER A 106 15.45 11.80 13.69
C SER A 106 15.88 12.88 12.69
N LYS A 107 16.17 12.50 11.45
CA LYS A 107 16.58 13.39 10.35
C LYS A 107 15.51 13.53 9.26
N ARG A 108 14.26 13.12 9.54
CA ARG A 108 13.24 12.97 8.50
C ARG A 108 12.69 14.31 8.01
N HIS A 109 12.68 14.48 6.70
CA HIS A 109 11.88 15.48 6.02
C HIS A 109 10.55 14.87 5.57
N MET A 110 9.43 15.55 5.86
CA MET A 110 8.11 14.96 5.59
C MET A 110 7.82 14.77 4.11
N ASP A 111 8.27 15.69 3.27
CA ASP A 111 8.07 15.61 1.82
C ASP A 111 8.87 14.45 1.22
N GLU A 112 10.10 14.24 1.69
CA GLU A 112 10.93 13.10 1.33
C GLU A 112 10.27 11.78 1.73
N PHE A 113 9.76 11.67 2.97
CA PHE A 113 9.04 10.47 3.40
C PHE A 113 7.81 10.19 2.53
N LYS A 114 7.01 11.23 2.19
CA LYS A 114 5.84 11.07 1.32
C LYS A 114 6.25 10.59 -0.09
N ARG A 115 7.36 11.10 -0.62
CA ARG A 115 7.95 10.63 -1.89
C ARG A 115 8.41 9.17 -1.78
N PHE A 116 9.01 8.78 -0.66
CA PHE A 116 9.41 7.40 -0.39
C PHE A 116 8.21 6.44 -0.33
N VAL A 117 7.10 6.83 0.30
CA VAL A 117 5.86 6.04 0.30
C VAL A 117 5.31 5.89 -1.12
N ALA A 118 5.29 6.97 -1.91
CA ALA A 118 4.85 6.90 -3.31
C ALA A 118 5.75 6.00 -4.16
N TYR A 119 7.07 6.15 -4.06
CA TYR A 119 8.07 5.30 -4.70
C TYR A 119 7.83 3.82 -4.39
N TYR A 120 7.61 3.50 -3.12
CA TYR A 120 7.35 2.15 -2.65
C TYR A 120 6.08 1.54 -3.24
N LEU A 121 4.98 2.31 -3.24
CA LEU A 121 3.70 1.85 -3.76
C LEU A 121 3.71 1.71 -5.29
N ASP A 122 4.42 2.59 -6.00
CA ASP A 122 4.61 2.48 -7.44
C ASP A 122 5.36 1.20 -7.82
N LYS A 123 6.46 0.90 -7.14
CA LYS A 123 7.21 -0.36 -7.30
C LYS A 123 6.33 -1.57 -6.99
N ALA A 124 5.50 -1.51 -5.94
CA ALA A 124 4.57 -2.59 -5.61
C ALA A 124 3.54 -2.81 -6.72
N CYS A 125 3.02 -1.73 -7.30
CA CYS A 125 2.09 -1.78 -8.43
C CYS A 125 2.75 -2.36 -9.69
N ALA A 126 4.01 -1.99 -9.97
CA ALA A 126 4.75 -2.48 -11.13
C ALA A 126 5.01 -4.01 -11.09
N ARG A 127 5.04 -4.60 -9.89
CA ARG A 127 5.24 -6.05 -9.69
C ARG A 127 3.94 -6.86 -9.74
N MET A 128 2.78 -6.21 -9.82
CA MET A 128 1.51 -6.92 -9.87
C MET A 128 1.34 -7.63 -11.22
N PRO A 129 1.06 -8.94 -11.24
CA PRO A 129 0.79 -9.66 -12.49
C PRO A 129 -0.53 -9.17 -13.10
N SER A 130 -0.73 -9.48 -14.39
CA SER A 130 -1.96 -9.12 -15.09
C SER A 130 -3.18 -9.72 -14.37
N GLY A 131 -4.20 -8.89 -14.12
CA GLY A 131 -5.40 -9.26 -13.37
C GLY A 131 -5.27 -9.18 -11.85
N GLN A 132 -4.07 -8.93 -11.29
CA GLN A 132 -3.89 -8.65 -9.87
C GLN A 132 -3.85 -7.14 -9.63
N GLU A 133 -4.59 -6.67 -8.63
CA GLU A 133 -4.64 -5.24 -8.27
C GLU A 133 -4.13 -4.97 -6.86
N LYS A 134 -3.90 -6.03 -6.06
CA LYS A 134 -3.62 -5.93 -4.63
C LYS A 134 -2.27 -6.53 -4.27
N PHE A 135 -1.69 -6.01 -3.19
CA PHE A 135 -0.53 -6.58 -2.50
C PHE A 135 -0.91 -7.08 -1.11
N ILE A 136 -0.09 -7.95 -0.53
CA ILE A 136 -0.12 -8.30 0.90
C ILE A 136 1.10 -7.70 1.59
N CYS A 137 0.97 -7.30 2.85
CA CYS A 137 2.05 -6.74 3.65
C CYS A 137 2.32 -7.61 4.88
N ILE A 138 3.59 -7.94 5.15
CA ILE A 138 4.09 -8.39 6.44
C ILE A 138 4.75 -7.17 7.11
N ALA A 139 4.15 -6.69 8.19
CA ALA A 139 4.67 -5.58 8.99
C ALA A 139 5.28 -6.14 10.28
N ASP A 140 6.61 -6.18 10.34
CA ASP A 140 7.37 -6.75 11.43
C ASP A 140 7.76 -5.68 12.47
N PHE A 141 7.28 -5.87 13.68
CA PHE A 141 7.50 -4.97 14.81
C PHE A 141 8.57 -5.48 15.79
N LYS A 142 9.33 -6.52 15.43
CA LYS A 142 10.42 -7.01 16.26
C LYS A 142 11.45 -5.91 16.52
N GLY A 143 11.65 -5.57 17.80
CA GLY A 143 12.54 -4.48 18.22
C GLY A 143 11.93 -3.07 18.10
N TRP A 144 10.66 -2.94 17.71
CA TRP A 144 9.99 -1.64 17.63
C TRP A 144 9.78 -1.06 19.03
N GLY A 145 9.89 0.27 19.15
CA GLY A 145 9.84 0.98 20.42
C GLY A 145 9.60 2.48 20.21
N TYR A 146 9.72 3.26 21.29
CA TYR A 146 9.43 4.70 21.25
C TYR A 146 10.26 5.49 20.23
N SER A 147 11.55 5.14 20.06
CA SER A 147 12.44 5.75 19.07
C SER A 147 12.02 5.52 17.62
N HIS A 148 11.09 4.61 17.38
CA HIS A 148 10.56 4.23 16.06
C HIS A 148 9.09 4.67 15.89
N CYS A 149 8.49 5.28 16.91
CA CYS A 149 7.06 5.60 16.92
C CYS A 149 6.77 6.96 16.27
N ASP A 150 6.73 7.01 14.94
CA ASP A 150 6.37 8.21 14.18
C ASP A 150 4.90 8.19 13.71
N SER A 151 3.99 8.64 14.59
CA SER A 151 2.57 8.73 14.24
C SER A 151 2.28 9.66 13.06
N ARG A 152 3.10 10.71 12.85
CA ARG A 152 2.92 11.63 11.73
C ARG A 152 3.24 10.96 10.40
N ALA A 153 4.32 10.19 10.36
CA ALA A 153 4.68 9.40 9.19
C ALA A 153 3.61 8.33 8.89
N TYR A 154 3.11 7.62 9.92
CA TYR A 154 2.06 6.61 9.73
C TYR A 154 0.77 7.21 9.16
N ILE A 155 0.33 8.35 9.69
CA ILE A 155 -0.86 9.06 9.19
C ILE A 155 -0.62 9.53 7.74
N ALA A 156 0.54 10.12 7.43
CA ALA A 156 0.86 10.55 6.07
C ALA A 156 0.90 9.37 5.07
N ALA A 157 1.41 8.21 5.48
CA ALA A 157 1.42 7.02 4.64
C ALA A 157 -0.01 6.49 4.39
N LEU A 158 -0.86 6.47 5.42
CA LEU A 158 -2.28 6.12 5.30
C LEU A 158 -3.01 7.07 4.36
N GLU A 159 -2.80 8.38 4.50
CA GLU A 159 -3.39 9.39 3.62
C GLU A 159 -3.00 9.17 2.16
N ILE A 160 -1.73 8.83 1.88
CA ILE A 160 -1.27 8.52 0.52
C ILE A 160 -1.94 7.24 0.00
N MET A 161 -1.94 6.17 0.80
CA MET A 161 -2.56 4.90 0.39
C MET A 161 -4.05 5.07 0.10
N GLN A 162 -4.79 5.73 0.99
CA GLN A 162 -6.25 5.88 0.88
C GLN A 162 -6.68 6.84 -0.24
N ASN A 163 -5.91 7.92 -0.50
CA ASN A 163 -6.30 8.92 -1.49
C ASN A 163 -5.73 8.68 -2.89
N TYR A 164 -4.57 8.03 -3.00
CA TYR A 164 -3.82 7.94 -4.27
C TYR A 164 -3.54 6.51 -4.71
N TYR A 165 -3.64 5.54 -3.81
CA TYR A 165 -3.52 4.11 -4.11
C TYR A 165 -4.72 3.31 -3.55
N PRO A 166 -5.97 3.76 -3.80
CA PRO A 166 -7.15 3.11 -3.25
C PRO A 166 -7.23 1.64 -3.68
N GLU A 167 -7.80 0.80 -2.81
CA GLU A 167 -8.02 -0.62 -3.06
C GLU A 167 -6.76 -1.45 -3.40
N ARG A 168 -5.55 -0.98 -3.07
CA ARG A 168 -4.29 -1.73 -3.28
C ARG A 168 -3.92 -2.69 -2.15
N LEU A 169 -4.27 -2.40 -0.90
CA LEU A 169 -4.00 -3.32 0.20
C LEU A 169 -5.00 -4.49 0.17
N GLY A 170 -4.49 -5.72 0.12
CA GLY A 170 -5.26 -6.94 0.29
C GLY A 170 -5.37 -7.36 1.75
N LYS A 171 -4.23 -7.49 2.44
CA LYS A 171 -4.14 -7.85 3.86
C LYS A 171 -2.82 -7.31 4.43
N ALA A 172 -2.80 -6.94 5.69
CA ALA A 172 -1.60 -6.55 6.43
C ALA A 172 -1.44 -7.48 7.65
N LEU A 173 -0.42 -8.34 7.63
CA LEU A 173 -0.06 -9.25 8.70
C LEU A 173 0.93 -8.53 9.63
N LEU A 174 0.48 -8.11 10.81
CA LEU A 174 1.34 -7.47 11.81
C LEU A 174 1.93 -8.54 12.72
N VAL A 175 3.25 -8.68 12.72
CA VAL A 175 3.97 -9.75 13.43
C VAL A 175 4.91 -9.16 14.48
N HIS A 176 5.19 -9.91 15.55
CA HIS A 176 6.06 -9.45 16.64
C HIS A 176 5.62 -8.13 17.28
N VAL A 177 4.31 -7.90 17.36
CA VAL A 177 3.74 -6.63 17.80
C VAL A 177 3.92 -6.47 19.32
N PRO A 178 4.74 -5.52 19.80
CA PRO A 178 4.90 -5.32 21.24
C PRO A 178 3.63 -4.70 21.83
N GLN A 179 3.32 -5.01 23.09
CA GLN A 179 2.14 -4.44 23.78
C GLN A 179 2.11 -2.90 23.74
N LEU A 180 3.28 -2.26 23.74
CA LEU A 180 3.41 -0.81 23.61
C LEU A 180 2.82 -0.28 22.29
N PHE A 181 2.95 -1.02 21.18
CA PHE A 181 2.43 -0.62 19.88
C PHE A 181 0.92 -0.35 19.93
N MET A 182 0.17 -1.07 20.75
CA MET A 182 -1.27 -0.86 20.89
C MET A 182 -1.65 0.55 21.36
N LYS A 183 -0.76 1.25 22.07
CA LYS A 183 -0.96 2.68 22.41
C LYS A 183 -0.81 3.58 21.19
N ALA A 184 0.21 3.34 20.36
CA ALA A 184 0.41 4.06 19.11
C ALA A 184 -0.71 3.75 18.10
N TRP A 185 -1.15 2.49 18.03
CA TRP A 185 -2.26 2.05 17.20
C TRP A 185 -3.54 2.82 17.49
N LYS A 186 -3.88 3.06 18.78
CA LYS A 186 -5.05 3.87 19.14
C LYS A 186 -5.01 5.31 18.63
N ILE A 187 -3.81 5.87 18.42
CA ILE A 187 -3.63 7.22 17.85
C ILE A 187 -3.84 7.19 16.33
N VAL A 188 -3.36 6.15 15.66
CA VAL A 188 -3.39 6.04 14.19
C VAL A 188 -4.73 5.49 13.69
N TYR A 189 -5.37 4.60 14.43
CA TYR A 189 -6.60 3.88 14.06
C TYR A 189 -7.74 4.78 13.56
N PRO A 190 -8.05 5.95 14.17
CA PRO A 190 -9.12 6.83 13.70
C PRO A 190 -8.90 7.41 12.29
N PHE A 191 -7.67 7.38 11.77
CA PHE A 191 -7.32 7.88 10.45
C PHE A 191 -7.41 6.82 9.35
N ILE A 192 -7.72 5.57 9.71
CA ILE A 192 -7.80 4.43 8.80
C ILE A 192 -9.24 4.30 8.29
N ASP A 193 -9.43 4.26 6.97
CA ASP A 193 -10.74 4.00 6.37
C ASP A 193 -11.29 2.63 6.81
N LYS A 194 -12.61 2.52 7.02
CA LYS A 194 -13.25 1.31 7.54
C LYS A 194 -12.88 0.02 6.79
N ASN A 195 -12.92 0.05 5.45
CA ASN A 195 -12.52 -1.10 4.62
C ASN A 195 -11.04 -1.50 4.84
N THR A 196 -10.18 -0.54 5.18
CA THR A 196 -8.76 -0.80 5.45
C THR A 196 -8.55 -1.34 6.86
N GLN A 197 -9.35 -0.92 7.85
CA GLN A 197 -9.28 -1.44 9.22
C GLN A 197 -9.44 -2.97 9.26
N GLU A 198 -10.37 -3.50 8.48
CA GLU A 198 -10.67 -4.95 8.40
C GLU A 198 -9.52 -5.78 7.78
N LYS A 199 -8.54 -5.13 7.14
CA LYS A 199 -7.41 -5.79 6.48
C LYS A 199 -6.21 -6.02 7.41
N PHE A 200 -6.18 -5.39 8.58
CA PHE A 200 -5.10 -5.55 9.55
C PHE A 200 -5.33 -6.79 10.42
N VAL A 201 -4.35 -7.70 10.40
CA VAL A 201 -4.37 -8.96 11.14
C VAL A 201 -3.18 -8.98 12.08
N PHE A 202 -3.44 -8.89 13.38
CA PHE A 202 -2.42 -9.05 14.42
C PHE A 202 -2.15 -10.54 14.61
N VAL A 203 -0.92 -10.96 14.37
CA VAL A 203 -0.49 -12.35 14.44
C VAL A 203 0.10 -12.63 15.82
N ASP A 204 -0.37 -13.69 16.48
CA ASP A 204 0.25 -14.20 17.71
C ASP A 204 1.60 -14.81 17.38
N ASP A 205 2.65 -14.39 18.09
CA ASP A 205 4.02 -14.87 17.91
C ASP A 205 4.13 -16.39 17.99
N LYS A 206 3.29 -17.06 18.80
CA LYS A 206 3.25 -18.53 18.92
C LYS A 206 2.69 -19.22 17.68
N LYS A 207 1.93 -18.50 16.86
CA LYS A 207 1.30 -18.99 15.63
C LYS A 207 1.86 -18.32 14.39
N LEU A 208 2.98 -17.61 14.52
CA LEU A 208 3.55 -16.79 13.45
C LEU A 208 3.71 -17.58 12.14
N GLN A 209 4.47 -18.67 12.20
CA GLN A 209 4.76 -19.47 11.02
C GLN A 209 3.51 -20.14 10.45
N GLU A 210 2.61 -20.64 11.31
CA GLU A 210 1.34 -21.24 10.91
C GLU A 210 0.48 -20.24 10.10
N VAL A 211 0.30 -19.03 10.61
CA VAL A 211 -0.50 -17.99 9.96
C VAL A 211 0.14 -17.51 8.66
N LEU A 212 1.47 -17.31 8.65
CA LEU A 212 2.17 -16.92 7.43
C LEU A 212 2.07 -18.01 6.35
N LEU A 213 2.26 -19.28 6.71
CA LEU A 213 2.15 -20.42 5.79
C LEU A 213 0.70 -20.71 5.35
N ALA A 214 -0.31 -20.24 6.10
CA ALA A 214 -1.69 -20.29 5.65
C ALA A 214 -1.92 -19.38 4.42
N GLU A 215 -1.29 -18.21 4.40
CA GLU A 215 -1.44 -17.19 3.35
C GLU A 215 -0.41 -17.32 2.22
N ILE A 216 0.82 -17.75 2.53
CA ILE A 216 1.98 -17.72 1.64
C ILE A 216 2.60 -19.12 1.56
N ASP A 217 2.91 -19.60 0.35
CA ASP A 217 3.63 -20.87 0.20
C ASP A 217 5.05 -20.77 0.78
N GLU A 218 5.55 -21.85 1.37
CA GLU A 218 6.87 -21.90 2.02
C GLU A 218 8.00 -21.44 1.08
N SER A 219 7.90 -21.80 -0.21
CA SER A 219 8.85 -21.41 -1.26
C SER A 219 8.82 -19.90 -1.59
N GLN A 220 7.77 -19.18 -1.21
CA GLN A 220 7.58 -17.75 -1.43
C GLN A 220 7.78 -16.92 -0.15
N LEU A 221 7.76 -17.56 1.01
CA LEU A 221 7.92 -16.92 2.30
C LEU A 221 9.41 -16.59 2.56
N PRO A 222 9.73 -15.40 3.12
CA PRO A 222 11.09 -15.08 3.52
C PRO A 222 11.70 -16.09 4.49
N GLU A 223 13.00 -16.40 4.32
CA GLU A 223 13.76 -17.31 5.21
C GLU A 223 13.67 -16.90 6.69
N ILE A 224 13.67 -15.61 6.97
CA ILE A 224 13.56 -15.07 8.35
C ILE A 224 12.25 -15.41 9.06
N TYR A 225 11.23 -15.86 8.32
CA TYR A 225 9.94 -16.30 8.81
C TYR A 225 9.75 -17.83 8.68
N GLY A 226 10.82 -18.56 8.38
CA GLY A 226 10.79 -20.02 8.21
C GLY A 226 10.35 -20.48 6.82
N GLY A 227 10.51 -19.64 5.80
CA GLY A 227 10.37 -20.01 4.39
C GLY A 227 11.72 -20.28 3.71
N GLN A 228 11.74 -20.21 2.37
CA GLN A 228 12.91 -20.56 1.55
C GLN A 228 13.41 -19.42 0.66
N LEU A 229 12.75 -18.26 0.69
CA LEU A 229 13.06 -17.18 -0.26
C LEU A 229 13.89 -16.07 0.41
N PRO A 230 15.04 -15.67 -0.15
CA PRO A 230 15.84 -14.58 0.42
C PRO A 230 15.16 -13.23 0.18
N LEU A 231 15.31 -12.31 1.15
CA LEU A 231 14.79 -10.95 1.06
C LEU A 231 15.52 -10.14 -0.02
N VAL A 232 14.75 -9.53 -0.91
CA VAL A 232 15.28 -8.62 -1.94
C VAL A 232 14.96 -7.18 -1.55
N PRO A 233 15.98 -6.32 -1.31
CA PRO A 233 15.77 -4.89 -1.09
C PRO A 233 14.99 -4.27 -2.24
N ILE A 234 14.10 -3.32 -1.96
CA ILE A 234 13.19 -2.77 -2.98
C ILE A 234 13.92 -2.09 -4.15
N GLU A 235 15.06 -1.48 -3.89
CA GLU A 235 15.91 -0.88 -4.93
C GLU A 235 16.36 -1.92 -5.98
N ASN A 236 16.44 -3.19 -5.59
CA ASN A 236 16.87 -4.31 -6.42
C ASN A 236 15.70 -5.19 -6.90
N ALA A 237 14.45 -4.82 -6.56
CA ALA A 237 13.26 -5.64 -6.74
C ALA A 237 12.42 -5.29 -7.97
#